data_AF-L0HDV1-F1
#
_entry.id   AF-L0HDV1-F1
#
_cell.length_a   1.000
_cell.length_b   1.000
_cell.length_c   1.000
_cell.angle_alpha   90.00
_cell.angle_beta   90.00
_cell.angle_gamma   90.00
#
_symmetry.space_group_name_H-M   'P 1'
#
loop_
_entity.id
_entity.type
_entity.pdbx_description
1 polymer ?
#
loop_
_entity_poly.entity_id
_entity_poly.type
_entity_poly.pdbx_seq_one_letter_code
_entity_poly.pdbx_strand_id
1 'polypeptide(L)'
;MSNFFGIKPQSETQKLIKKFEDEVLIRYNNQQLLGTVYVDMQEDRWAVAFAYNYTRHPGLHGHENPLEVRYSAKPQDAGRIQVFRSNAAAEKVLDAGTIPDENAFIRYVLLQERSLAGRAA
;
A
#
# COMPACT_ATOMS: atom_id res chain seq x y z
N MET A 1 4.69 -12.44 -9.08
CA MET A 1 3.67 -12.53 -8.00
C MET A 1 4.34 -13.05 -6.73
N SER A 2 5.32 -12.30 -6.20
CA SER A 2 6.17 -12.68 -5.07
C SER A 2 6.03 -11.74 -3.87
N ASN A 3 4.93 -10.97 -3.83
CA ASN A 3 4.75 -9.87 -2.88
C ASN A 3 3.73 -10.19 -1.78
N PHE A 4 3.32 -11.46 -1.65
CA PHE A 4 2.38 -11.93 -0.63
C PHE A 4 3.12 -12.84 0.35
N PHE A 5 3.07 -12.49 1.63
CA PHE A 5 3.68 -13.26 2.70
C PHE A 5 2.65 -13.50 3.81
N GLY A 6 2.63 -14.73 4.36
CA GLY A 6 1.68 -15.15 5.40
C GLY A 6 0.22 -15.31 4.96
N ILE A 7 -0.15 -14.94 3.73
CA ILE A 7 -1.51 -15.08 3.19
C ILE A 7 -1.52 -15.58 1.75
N LYS A 8 -2.59 -16.29 1.39
CA LYS A 8 -3.04 -16.48 0.00
C LYS A 8 -4.30 -15.64 -0.23
N PRO A 9 -4.19 -14.42 -0.79
CA PRO A 9 -5.35 -13.53 -0.92
C PRO A 9 -6.43 -14.17 -1.79
N GLN A 10 -7.69 -13.86 -1.50
CA GLN A 10 -8.82 -14.31 -2.33
C GLN A 10 -8.72 -13.74 -3.75
N SER A 11 -9.31 -14.44 -4.73
CA SER A 11 -9.25 -14.04 -6.15
C SER A 11 -9.71 -12.60 -6.41
N GLU A 12 -10.72 -12.12 -5.68
CA GLU A 12 -11.18 -10.73 -5.77
C GLU A 12 -10.13 -9.75 -5.24
N THR A 13 -9.53 -10.04 -4.09
CA THR A 13 -8.46 -9.22 -3.51
C THR A 13 -7.26 -9.16 -4.44
N GLN A 14 -6.86 -10.29 -5.05
CA GLN A 14 -5.79 -10.34 -6.05
C GLN A 14 -6.12 -9.46 -7.28
N LYS A 15 -7.36 -9.50 -7.77
CA LYS A 15 -7.80 -8.65 -8.89
C LYS A 15 -7.73 -7.17 -8.52
N LEU A 16 -8.10 -6.80 -7.29
CA LEU A 16 -8.02 -5.42 -6.82
C LEU A 16 -6.57 -4.94 -6.70
N ILE A 17 -5.67 -5.79 -6.20
CA ILE A 17 -4.23 -5.48 -6.15
C ILE A 17 -3.69 -5.26 -7.56
N LYS A 18 -3.94 -6.19 -8.48
CA LYS A 18 -3.50 -6.06 -9.87
C LYS A 18 -4.07 -4.80 -10.53
N LYS A 19 -5.37 -4.53 -10.32
CA LYS A 19 -6.01 -3.31 -10.81
C LYS A 19 -5.37 -2.05 -10.24
N PHE A 20 -4.97 -2.07 -8.97
CA PHE A 20 -4.25 -0.95 -8.36
C PHE A 20 -2.90 -0.73 -9.04
N GLU A 21 -2.09 -1.80 -9.17
CA GLU A 21 -0.77 -1.72 -9.80
C GLU A 21 -0.84 -1.31 -11.27
N ASP A 22 -1.88 -1.72 -11.99
CA ASP A 22 -2.08 -1.38 -13.40
C ASP A 22 -2.64 0.05 -13.62
N GLU A 23 -3.49 0.56 -12.71
CA GLU A 23 -4.23 1.82 -12.91
C GLU A 23 -3.74 3.01 -12.06
N VAL A 24 -3.13 2.77 -10.91
CA VAL A 24 -2.82 3.84 -9.96
C VAL A 24 -1.44 4.44 -10.27
N LEU A 25 -1.49 5.61 -10.90
CA LEU A 25 -0.35 6.50 -11.09
C LEU A 25 -0.49 7.69 -10.14
N ILE A 26 0.57 8.00 -9.41
CA ILE A 26 0.63 9.23 -8.61
C ILE A 26 1.55 10.26 -9.25
N ARG A 27 1.21 11.54 -9.10
CA ARG A 27 2.09 12.63 -9.47
C ARG A 27 2.96 13.01 -8.27
N TYR A 28 4.27 12.92 -8.45
CA TYR A 28 5.25 13.26 -7.41
C TYR A 28 6.44 13.97 -8.06
N ASN A 29 6.79 15.16 -7.58
CA ASN A 29 7.89 15.99 -8.12
C ASN A 29 7.85 16.14 -9.66
N ASN A 30 6.67 16.44 -10.22
CA ASN A 30 6.41 16.56 -11.67
C ASN A 30 6.65 15.28 -12.50
N GLN A 31 6.73 14.12 -11.86
CA GLN A 31 6.87 12.82 -12.50
C GLN A 31 5.69 11.92 -12.14
N GLN A 32 5.42 10.93 -12.99
CA GLN A 32 4.45 9.88 -12.71
C GLN A 32 5.16 8.68 -12.09
N LEU A 33 4.65 8.23 -10.95
CA LEU A 33 5.12 7.02 -10.28
C LEU A 33 4.08 5.91 -10.39
N LEU A 34 4.55 4.69 -10.63
CA LEU A 34 3.77 3.46 -10.64
C LEU A 34 3.83 2.83 -9.25
N GLY A 35 2.66 2.47 -8.70
CA GLY A 35 2.58 1.76 -7.41
C GLY A 35 2.77 0.26 -7.58
N THR A 36 3.63 -0.34 -6.76
CA THR A 36 3.71 -1.79 -6.54
C THR A 36 3.23 -2.09 -5.12
N VAL A 37 2.44 -3.15 -4.96
CA VAL A 37 1.84 -3.53 -3.68
C VAL A 37 2.56 -4.74 -3.09
N TYR A 38 2.86 -4.64 -1.80
CA TYR A 38 3.42 -5.70 -0.96
C TYR A 38 2.50 -5.96 0.22
N VAL A 39 2.31 -7.23 0.54
CA VAL A 39 1.39 -7.66 1.59
C VAL A 39 2.10 -8.68 2.47
N ASP A 40 2.08 -8.42 3.76
CA ASP A 40 2.63 -9.29 4.78
C ASP A 40 1.60 -9.45 5.90
N MET A 41 1.06 -10.66 6.04
CA MET A 41 0.05 -11.01 7.03
C MET A 41 0.61 -12.02 8.01
N GLN A 42 1.19 -11.53 9.09
CA GLN A 42 1.64 -12.34 10.22
C GLN A 42 0.54 -12.45 11.28
N GLU A 43 0.68 -13.46 12.14
CA GLU A 43 -0.25 -13.70 13.27
C GLU A 43 -0.33 -12.49 14.23
N ASP A 44 0.75 -11.74 14.39
CA ASP A 44 0.85 -10.61 15.32
C ASP A 44 0.73 -9.23 14.63
N ARG A 45 0.91 -9.19 13.31
CA ARG A 45 0.91 -7.95 12.53
C ARG A 45 0.48 -8.18 11.09
N TRP A 46 -0.49 -7.38 10.66
CA TRP A 46 -0.86 -7.21 9.26
C TRP A 46 -0.21 -5.95 8.72
N ALA A 47 0.37 -6.04 7.52
CA ALA A 47 0.99 -4.93 6.84
C ALA A 47 0.73 -4.98 5.33
N VAL A 48 0.45 -3.82 4.76
CA VAL A 48 0.40 -3.61 3.31
C VAL A 48 1.25 -2.39 3.00
N ALA A 49 2.23 -2.57 2.13
CA ALA A 49 3.12 -1.52 1.68
C ALA A 49 2.93 -1.22 0.19
N PHE A 50 3.14 0.04 -0.16
CA PHE A 50 3.12 0.57 -1.52
C PHE A 50 4.48 1.18 -1.78
N ALA A 51 5.18 0.65 -2.79
CA ALA A 51 6.36 1.30 -3.32
C ALA A 51 5.98 2.02 -4.62
N TYR A 52 6.13 3.34 -4.63
CA TYR A 52 5.90 4.15 -5.81
C TYR A 52 7.21 4.45 -6.49
N ASN A 53 7.38 3.87 -7.67
CA ASN A 53 8.61 3.96 -8.45
C ASN A 53 8.42 4.73 -9.73
N TYR A 54 9.50 5.32 -10.24
CA TYR A 54 9.50 5.91 -11.56
C TYR A 54 9.08 4.88 -12.61
N THR A 55 8.20 5.28 -13.52
CA THR A 55 7.76 4.44 -14.65
C THR A 55 8.89 4.12 -15.63
N ARG A 56 10.02 4.82 -15.54
CA ARG A 56 11.24 4.56 -16.30
C ARG A 56 12.25 3.84 -15.41
N HIS A 57 12.97 2.87 -15.97
CA HIS A 57 14.06 2.21 -15.26
C HIS A 57 15.02 3.27 -14.70
N PRO A 58 15.36 3.22 -13.41
CA PRO A 58 16.44 4.03 -12.89
C PRO A 58 17.68 3.75 -13.72
N GLY A 59 18.40 4.80 -14.14
CA GLY A 59 19.75 4.60 -14.67
C GLY A 59 20.62 3.89 -13.62
N LEU A 60 21.84 3.49 -13.96
CA LEU A 60 22.79 2.78 -13.08
C LEU A 60 23.01 3.38 -11.66
N HIS A 61 22.52 4.60 -11.39
CA HIS A 61 22.55 5.32 -10.12
C HIS A 61 21.18 5.84 -9.64
N GLY A 62 20.06 5.32 -10.15
CA GLY A 62 18.75 5.87 -9.83
C GLY A 62 18.35 5.62 -8.37
N HIS A 63 17.70 6.62 -7.78
CA HIS A 63 17.33 6.66 -6.37
C HIS A 63 16.42 5.51 -5.94
N GLU A 64 16.55 5.14 -4.66
CA GLU A 64 15.59 4.35 -3.87
C GLU A 64 14.15 4.84 -4.09
N ASN A 65 13.16 3.96 -3.85
CA ASN A 65 11.74 4.20 -4.09
C ASN A 65 11.33 5.64 -3.69
N PRO A 66 10.98 6.53 -4.65
CA PRO A 66 10.72 7.95 -4.38
C PRO A 66 9.65 8.21 -3.33
N LEU A 67 8.70 7.29 -3.20
CA LEU A 67 7.72 7.30 -2.14
C LEU A 67 7.39 5.88 -1.71
N GLU A 68 7.44 5.66 -0.40
CA GLU A 68 6.98 4.43 0.23
C GLU A 68 5.85 4.76 1.20
N VAL A 69 4.82 3.93 1.19
CA VAL A 69 3.70 4.01 2.12
C VAL A 69 3.51 2.66 2.75
N ARG A 70 3.35 2.60 4.07
CA ARG A 70 3.05 1.35 4.77
C ARG A 70 1.86 1.54 5.70
N TYR A 71 0.86 0.69 5.54
CA TYR A 71 -0.26 0.53 6.45
C TYR A 71 0.00 -0.70 7.29
N SER A 72 -0.12 -0.60 8.61
CA SER A 72 0.04 -1.74 9.51
C SER A 72 -0.95 -1.70 10.65
N ALA A 73 -1.45 -2.87 11.04
CA ALA A 73 -2.33 -3.03 12.18
C ALA A 73 -2.03 -4.34 12.91
N LYS A 74 -2.41 -4.41 14.19
CA LYS A 74 -2.45 -5.68 14.91
C LYS A 74 -3.79 -6.35 14.62
N PRO A 75 -3.87 -7.67 14.38
CA PRO A 75 -5.15 -8.33 14.06
C PRO A 75 -6.22 -8.11 15.13
N GLN A 76 -5.82 -8.14 16.41
CA GLN A 76 -6.68 -7.88 17.57
C GLN A 76 -7.17 -6.43 17.70
N ASP A 77 -6.58 -5.49 16.97
CA ASP A 77 -6.93 -4.05 16.97
C ASP A 77 -6.89 -3.51 15.52
N ALA A 78 -7.43 -4.30 14.58
CA ALA A 78 -7.34 -4.02 13.15
C ALA A 78 -8.05 -2.74 12.72
N GLY A 79 -8.88 -2.16 13.60
CA GLY A 79 -9.50 -0.85 13.40
C GLY A 79 -8.55 0.34 13.59
N ARG A 80 -7.40 0.14 14.24
CA ARG A 80 -6.37 1.17 14.43
C ARG A 80 -5.19 0.90 13.51
N ILE A 81 -5.22 1.57 12.36
CA ILE A 81 -4.23 1.37 11.31
C ILE A 81 -3.16 2.45 11.41
N GLN A 82 -1.92 2.03 11.64
CA GLN A 82 -0.75 2.90 11.58
C GLN A 82 -0.33 3.08 10.12
N VAL A 83 -0.06 4.32 9.73
CA VAL A 83 0.32 4.70 8.38
C VAL A 83 1.64 5.45 8.43
N PHE A 84 2.64 4.88 7.79
CA PHE A 84 3.92 5.50 7.52
C PHE A 84 3.97 5.96 6.07
N ARG A 85 4.49 7.16 5.81
CA ARG A 85 4.84 7.63 4.46
C ARG A 85 6.25 8.21 4.50
N SER A 86 7.12 7.80 3.58
CA SER A 86 8.53 8.24 3.59
C SER A 86 8.71 9.74 3.34
N ASN A 87 7.75 10.39 2.68
CA ASN A 87 7.78 11.83 2.42
C ASN A 87 7.15 12.69 3.53
N ALA A 88 6.62 12.07 4.59
CA ALA A 88 6.00 12.76 5.71
C ALA A 88 6.83 12.56 6.98
N ALA A 89 7.00 13.62 7.76
CA ALA A 89 7.81 13.57 8.98
C ALA A 89 7.17 12.79 10.14
N ALA A 90 5.90 12.36 10.02
CA ALA A 90 5.16 11.72 11.10
C ALA A 90 4.28 10.56 10.63
N GLU A 91 4.29 9.49 11.42
CA GLU A 91 3.31 8.40 11.30
C GLU A 91 1.92 8.89 11.72
N LYS A 92 0.90 8.41 11.01
CA LYS A 92 -0.50 8.75 11.27
C LYS A 92 -1.28 7.50 11.68
N VAL A 93 -2.22 7.64 12.60
CA VAL A 93 -3.20 6.59 12.90
C VAL A 93 -4.52 6.90 12.19
N LEU A 94 -5.07 5.90 11.50
CA LEU A 94 -6.41 5.92 10.93
C LEU A 94 -7.34 5.06 11.79
N ASP A 95 -8.57 5.55 11.95
CA ASP A 95 -9.67 4.79 12.52
C ASP A 95 -10.50 4.20 11.36
N ALA A 96 -10.41 2.90 11.19
CA ALA A 96 -11.03 2.16 10.10
C ALA A 96 -12.33 1.44 10.51
N GLY A 97 -12.73 1.54 11.78
CA GLY A 97 -13.82 0.71 12.32
C GLY A 97 -13.45 -0.77 12.36
N THR A 98 -14.43 -1.65 12.19
CA THR A 98 -14.21 -3.10 12.29
C THR A 98 -13.66 -3.68 10.99
N ILE A 99 -12.47 -4.29 11.06
CA ILE A 99 -11.89 -5.07 9.97
C ILE A 99 -11.90 -6.55 10.35
N PRO A 100 -12.72 -7.40 9.68
CA PRO A 100 -12.99 -8.76 10.12
C PRO A 100 -11.86 -9.75 9.81
N ASP A 101 -11.09 -9.52 8.73
CA ASP A 101 -10.07 -10.44 8.25
C ASP A 101 -9.01 -9.73 7.41
N GLU A 102 -7.97 -10.47 7.05
CA GLU A 102 -6.82 -9.98 6.28
C GLU A 102 -7.20 -9.50 4.88
N ASN A 103 -8.18 -10.15 4.22
CA ASN A 103 -8.63 -9.72 2.89
C ASN A 103 -9.38 -8.39 2.98
N ALA A 104 -10.22 -8.22 4.00
CA ALA A 104 -10.89 -6.96 4.29
C ALA A 104 -9.87 -5.86 4.60
N PHE A 105 -8.80 -6.17 5.35
CA PHE A 105 -7.69 -5.25 5.60
C PHE A 105 -7.02 -4.80 4.31
N ILE A 106 -6.63 -5.74 3.43
CA ILE A 106 -6.00 -5.42 2.14
C ILE A 106 -6.93 -4.53 1.30
N ARG A 107 -8.21 -4.91 1.17
CA ARG A 107 -9.18 -4.17 0.36
C ARG A 107 -9.39 -2.75 0.90
N TYR A 108 -9.49 -2.59 2.22
CA TYR A 108 -9.59 -1.28 2.87
C TYR A 108 -8.37 -0.42 2.54
N VAL A 109 -7.16 -0.95 2.73
CA VAL A 109 -5.92 -0.23 2.50
C VAL A 109 -5.76 0.19 1.04
N LEU A 110 -6.10 -0.69 0.07
CA LEU A 110 -6.10 -0.35 -1.35
C LEU A 110 -7.05 0.79 -1.70
N LEU A 111 -8.26 0.77 -1.13
CA LEU A 111 -9.25 1.84 -1.35
C LEU A 111 -8.76 3.16 -0.76
N GLN A 112 -8.23 3.11 0.46
CA GLN A 112 -7.71 4.27 1.18
C GLN A 112 -6.57 4.92 0.40
N GLU A 113 -5.55 4.15 -0.01
CA GLU A 113 -4.43 4.69 -0.74
C GLU A 113 -4.83 5.20 -2.13
N ARG A 114 -5.73 4.49 -2.83
CA ARG A 114 -6.27 4.95 -4.13
C ARG A 114 -6.99 6.30 -4.00
N SER A 115 -7.72 6.51 -2.91
CA SER A 115 -8.42 7.78 -2.66
C SER A 115 -7.46 8.95 -2.46
N LEU A 116 -6.28 8.70 -1.87
CA LEU A 116 -5.23 9.69 -1.66
C LEU A 116 -4.46 9.95 -2.96
N ALA A 117 -4.14 8.90 -3.71
CA ALA A 117 -3.52 8.99 -5.02
C ALA A 117 -4.36 9.84 -6.00
N GLY A 118 -5.69 9.63 -6.02
CA GLY A 118 -6.60 10.38 -6.89
C GLY A 118 -6.78 11.86 -6.52
N ARG A 119 -6.43 12.27 -5.30
CA ARG A 119 -6.47 13.70 -4.87
C ARG A 119 -5.19 14.46 -5.20
N ALA A 120 -4.11 13.77 -5.59
CA ALA A 120 -2.83 14.35 -5.96
C ALA A 120 -2.69 14.60 -7.47
N ALA A 121 -3.77 14.44 -8.24
CA ALA A 121 -3.83 14.63 -9.69
C ALA A 121 -4.33 16.03 -10.08
#